data_AF-A0A661T3C9-F1
#
_entry.id   AF-A0A661T3C9-F1
#
_cell.length_a   1.000
_cell.length_b   1.000
_cell.length_c   1.000
_cell.angle_alpha   90.00
_cell.angle_beta   90.00
_cell.angle_gamma   90.00
#
_symmetry.space_group_name_H-M   'P 1'
#
loop_
_entity.id
_entity.type
_entity.pdbx_description
1 polymer ?
#
loop_
_entity_poly.entity_id
_entity_poly.type
_entity_poly.pdbx_seq_one_letter_code
_entity_poly.pdbx_strand_id
1 'polypeptide(L)' 'MFEQIKKRDGRIMPFDSSKITSAVARAGRATGEFEEREARKLTLRVLTLAHELGLGAVPEV' A
#
# COMPACT_ATOMS: atom_id res chain seq x y z
N MET A 1 -4.98 10.18 5.93
CA MET A 1 -3.83 9.42 5.38
C MET A 1 -3.17 8.67 6.52
N PHE A 2 -2.71 7.44 6.34
CA PHE A 2 -2.08 6.68 7.42
C PHE A 2 -0.69 7.24 7.74
N GLU A 3 -0.39 7.43 9.02
CA GLU A 3 0.93 7.87 9.48
C GLU A 3 1.78 6.69 9.95
N GLN A 4 1.13 5.63 10.43
CA GLN A 4 1.79 4.47 11.03
C GLN A 4 1.20 3.17 10.49
N ILE A 5 1.96 2.09 10.63
CA ILE A 5 1.55 0.73 10.29
C ILE A 5 2.07 -0.24 11.35
N LYS A 6 1.23 -1.19 11.75
CA LYS A 6 1.65 -2.31 12.59
C LYS A 6 2.14 -3.45 11.71
N LYS A 7 3.36 -3.91 11.95
CA LYS A 7 4.00 -5.02 11.23
C LYS A 7 3.58 -6.37 11.85
N ARG A 8 3.79 -7.47 11.11
CA ARG A 8 3.58 -8.86 11.57
C ARG A 8 4.25 -9.20 12.90
N ASP A 9 5.39 -8.58 13.20
CA ASP A 9 6.13 -8.76 14.46
C ASP A 9 5.57 -7.91 15.61
N GLY A 10 4.45 -7.21 15.39
CA GLY A 10 3.78 -6.34 16.36
C GLY A 10 4.35 -4.92 16.43
N ARG A 11 5.47 -4.62 15.77
CA ARG A 11 6.07 -3.27 15.81
C ARG A 11 5.23 -2.26 15.05
N ILE A 12 5.14 -1.04 15.58
CA ILE A 12 4.55 0.10 14.88
C ILE A 12 5.68 0.92 14.26
N MET A 13 5.55 1.23 12.98
CA MET A 13 6.52 2.01 12.21
C MET A 13 5.82 3.06 11.34
N PRO A 14 6.55 4.08 10.84
CA PRO A 14 6.00 5.02 9.86
C PRO A 14 5.43 4.31 8.63
N PHE A 15 4.25 4.75 8.21
CA PHE A 15 3.61 4.26 7.00
C PHE A 15 4.35 4.79 5.76
N ASP A 16 4.62 3.91 4.80
CA ASP A 16 5.31 4.25 3.55
C ASP A 16 4.58 3.60 2.37
N SER A 17 3.87 4.43 1.60
CA SER A 17 3.09 4.00 0.44
C SER A 17 3.96 3.47 -0.71
N SER A 18 5.24 3.83 -0.76
CA SER A 18 6.16 3.35 -1.80
C SER A 18 6.37 1.83 -1.70
N LYS A 19 6.25 1.26 -0.49
CA LYS A 19 6.33 -0.19 -0.27
C LYS A 19 5.14 -0.93 -0.90
N ILE A 20 3.95 -0.33 -0.88
CA ILE A 20 2.76 -0.87 -1.55
C ILE A 20 2.97 -0.80 -3.07
N THR A 21 3.40 0.37 -3.57
CA THR A 21 3.68 0.57 -5.00
C THR A 21 4.68 -0.47 -5.51
N SER A 22 5.79 -0.65 -4.79
CA SER A 22 6.85 -1.59 -5.16
C SER A 22 6.38 -3.04 -5.18
N ALA A 23 5.54 -3.43 -4.21
CA ALA A 23 4.97 -4.77 -4.15
C ALA A 23 4.03 -5.04 -5.34
N VAL A 24 3.14 -4.09 -5.63
CA VAL A 24 2.22 -4.18 -6.78
C VAL A 24 2.99 -4.21 -8.10
N ALA A 25 3.98 -3.33 -8.28
CA ALA A 25 4.81 -3.31 -9.48
C ALA A 25 5.62 -4.60 -9.67
N ARG A 26 6.14 -5.20 -8.58
CA ARG A 26 6.82 -6.49 -8.64
C ARG A 26 5.88 -7.61 -9.07
N ALA A 27 4.64 -7.60 -8.60
CA ALA A 27 3.61 -8.55 -9.04
C ALA A 27 3.30 -8.37 -10.54
N GLY A 28 3.02 -7.15 -10.98
CA GLY A 28 2.76 -6.85 -12.39
C GLY A 28 3.90 -7.21 -13.32
N ARG A 29 5.17 -6.99 -12.90
CA ARG A 29 6.35 -7.42 -13.67
C ARG A 29 6.49 -8.94 -13.72
N ALA A 30 6.15 -9.65 -12.64
CA ALA A 30 6.22 -11.10 -12.61
C ALA A 30 5.17 -11.77 -13.51
N THR A 31 4.01 -11.12 -13.69
CA THR A 31 2.94 -11.59 -14.59
C THR A 31 3.07 -11.03 -16.01
N GLY A 32 3.82 -9.95 -16.21
CA GLY A 32 3.91 -9.22 -17.48
C GLY A 32 2.70 -8.33 -17.76
N GLU A 33 1.81 -8.14 -16.79
CA GLU A 33 0.56 -7.40 -17.00
C GLU A 33 0.73 -5.88 -16.90
N PHE A 34 1.61 -5.40 -16.02
CA PHE A 34 1.80 -3.97 -15.82
C PHE A 34 3.11 -3.62 -15.09
N GLU A 35 3.48 -2.34 -15.17
CA GLU A 35 4.69 -1.80 -14.57
C GLU A 35 4.41 -0.72 -13.50
N GLU A 36 5.45 0.04 -13.14
CA GLU A 36 5.47 1.02 -12.06
C GLU A 36 4.39 2.10 -12.19
N ARG A 37 4.08 2.55 -13.41
CA ARG A 37 3.09 3.60 -13.64
C ARG A 37 1.68 3.17 -13.20
N GLU A 38 1.27 1.95 -13.55
CA GLU A 38 -0.04 1.44 -13.17
C GLU A 38 -0.07 1.06 -11.68
N ALA A 39 1.04 0.54 -11.15
CA ALA A 39 1.18 0.26 -9.72
C ALA A 39 0.98 1.51 -8.83
N ARG A 40 1.48 2.67 -9.27
CA ARG A 40 1.23 3.95 -8.58
C ARG A 40 -0.25 4.33 -8.59
N LYS A 41 -0.95 4.18 -9.72
CA LYS A 41 -2.38 4.46 -9.81
C LYS A 41 -3.19 3.56 -8.89
N LEU A 42 -2.88 2.25 -8.87
CA LEU A 42 -3.53 1.29 -7.99
C LEU A 42 -3.29 1.61 -6.52
N THR A 43 -2.06 1.99 -6.17
CA THR A 43 -1.71 2.39 -4.80
C THR A 43 -2.52 3.61 -4.35
N LEU A 44 -2.61 4.65 -5.19
CA LEU A 44 -3.45 5.82 -4.88
C LEU A 44 -4.92 5.43 -4.70
N ARG A 45 -5.45 4.57 -5.58
CA ARG A 45 -6.84 4.11 -5.49
C ARG A 45 -7.13 3.38 -4.18
N VAL A 46 -6.23 2.51 -3.74
CA VAL A 46 -6.36 1.79 -2.46
C VAL A 46 -6.34 2.75 -1.28
N LEU A 47 -5.43 3.74 -1.28
CA LEU A 47 -5.34 4.73 -0.20
C LEU A 47 -6.57 5.62 -0.11
N THR A 48 -7.11 6.05 -1.26
CA THR A 48 -8.37 6.81 -1.31
C THR A 48 -9.52 5.99 -0.77
N LEU A 49 -9.67 4.74 -1.22
CA LEU A 49 -10.74 3.86 -0.74
C LEU A 49 -10.61 3.56 0.76
N ALA A 50 -9.40 3.32 1.25
CA ALA A 50 -9.14 3.10 2.67
C ALA A 50 -9.55 4.30 3.53
N HIS A 51 -9.34 5.52 3.01
CA HIS A 51 -9.79 6.74 3.65
C HIS A 51 -11.31 6.88 3.64
N GLU A 52 -11.97 6.62 2.51
CA GLU A 52 -13.43 6.68 2.36
C GLU A 52 -14.16 5.66 3.25
N LEU A 53 -13.60 4.46 3.39
CA LEU A 53 -14.16 3.39 4.24
C LEU A 53 -13.95 3.64 5.74
N GLY A 54 -13.19 4.67 6.12
CA GLY A 54 -12.90 4.98 7.53
C GLY A 54 -12.12 3.86 8.22
N LEU A 55 -11.22 3.17 7.50
CA LEU A 55 -10.39 2.13 8.10
C LEU A 55 -9.55 2.73 9.23
N GLY A 56 -9.36 1.94 10.31
CA GLY A 56 -8.71 2.39 11.54
C GLY A 56 -7.35 3.07 11.31
N ALA A 57 -6.98 3.96 12.23
CA ALA A 57 -5.85 4.88 12.05
C ALA A 57 -4.48 4.19 11.83
N VAL A 58 -4.33 2.95 12.29
CA VAL A 58 -3.11 2.15 12.15
C VAL A 58 -3.46 0.80 11.49
N PRO A 59 -3.28 0.65 10.17
CA PRO A 59 -3.46 -0.63 9.50
C PRO A 59 -2.41 -1.66 9.93
N GLU A 60 -2.69 -2.94 9.67
CA GLU A 60 -1.81 -4.06 9.98
C GLU A 60 -1.35 -4.78 8.68
N VAL A 61 -0.12 -5.33 8.65
CA VAL A 61 0.45 -6.09 7.52
C VAL A 61 1.30 -7.26 7.95
#